data_AF-A0A8J2PQ54-F1
#
_entry.id   AF-A0A8J2PQ54-F1
#
_cell.length_a   1.000
_cell.length_b   1.000
_cell.length_c   1.000
_cell.angle_alpha   90.00
_cell.angle_beta   90.00
_cell.angle_gamma   90.00
#
_symmetry.space_group_name_H-M   'P 1'
#
loop_
_entity.id
_entity.type
_entity.pdbx_description
1 polymer ?
#
loop_
_entity_poly.entity_id
_entity_poly.type
_entity_poly.pdbx_seq_one_letter_code
_entity_poly.pdbx_strand_id
1 'polypeptide(L)' 'MYFMPESPIYLLNKGKDYEAANALKWLRRAQNLEQIEPELTIMQSNVKDQERSGE' A
#
# COMPACT_ATOMS: atom_id res chain seq x y z
N MET A 1 -14.54 11.65 15.02
CA MET A 1 -13.69 10.43 15.06
C MET A 1 -12.75 10.53 13.87
N TYR A 2 -11.44 10.72 14.10
CA TYR A 2 -10.46 10.84 13.01
C TYR A 2 -10.19 9.43 12.46
N PHE A 3 -10.66 9.16 11.24
CA PHE A 3 -10.35 7.91 10.55
C PHE A 3 -8.91 8.02 10.00
N MET A 4 -7.99 7.33 10.65
CA MET A 4 -6.62 7.14 10.16
C MET A 4 -6.50 5.68 9.71
N PRO A 5 -6.21 5.41 8.43
CA PRO A 5 -5.98 4.05 7.98
C PRO A 5 -4.68 3.49 8.55
N GLU A 6 -4.61 2.16 8.64
CA GLU A 6 -3.38 1.44 8.96
C GLU A 6 -2.29 1.67 7.89
N SER A 7 -1.02 1.40 8.22
CA SER A 7 0.10 1.59 7.26
C SER A 7 -0.09 0.78 5.96
N PRO A 8 0.02 1.39 4.77
CA PRO A 8 -0.10 0.68 3.49
C PRO A 8 0.89 -0.47 3.36
N ILE A 9 2.13 -0.28 3.82
CA ILE A 9 3.16 -1.33 3.78
C ILE A 9 2.79 -2.51 4.68
N TYR A 10 2.23 -2.25 5.86
CA TYR A 10 1.77 -3.31 6.75
C TYR A 10 0.64 -4.12 6.10
N LEU A 11 -0.32 -3.44 5.47
CA LEU A 11 -1.43 -4.07 4.76
C LEU A 11 -0.95 -4.90 3.57
N LEU A 12 0.03 -4.40 2.80
CA LEU A 12 0.67 -5.16 1.72
C LEU A 12 1.36 -6.43 2.23
N ASN A 13 2.11 -6.35 3.33
CA ASN A 13 2.73 -7.52 3.96
C ASN A 13 1.72 -8.53 4.50
N LYS A 14 0.45 -8.13 4.70
CA LYS A 14 -0.65 -9.02 5.09
C LYS A 14 -1.44 -9.56 3.89
N GLY A 15 -1.04 -9.26 2.65
CA GLY A 15 -1.78 -9.61 1.44
C GLY A 15 -3.09 -8.83 1.28
N LYS A 16 -3.23 -7.69 1.96
CA LYS A 16 -4.43 -6.83 1.95
C LYS A 16 -4.27 -5.68 0.95
N ASP A 17 -4.10 -6.00 -0.34
CA ASP A 17 -3.82 -5.02 -1.38
C ASP A 17 -4.88 -3.92 -1.51
N TYR A 18 -6.17 -4.26 -1.39
CA TYR A 18 -7.25 -3.28 -1.48
C TYR A 18 -7.25 -2.28 -0.32
N GLU A 19 -7.01 -2.77 0.91
CA GLU A 19 -6.90 -1.90 2.08
C GLU A 19 -5.65 -1.02 1.97
N ALA A 20 -4.53 -1.58 1.49
CA ALA A 20 -3.30 -0.83 1.26
C ALA A 20 -3.48 0.30 0.24
N ALA A 21 -4.17 0.04 -0.87
CA ALA A 21 -4.49 1.04 -1.87
C ALA A 21 -5.35 2.17 -1.29
N ASN A 22 -6.36 1.85 -0.49
CA ASN A 22 -7.19 2.86 0.19
C ASN A 22 -6.39 3.68 1.22
N ALA A 23 -5.53 3.03 2.00
CA ALA A 23 -4.65 3.71 2.94
C ALA A 23 -3.69 4.67 2.23
N LEU A 24 -3.08 4.22 1.12
CA LEU A 24 -2.17 5.03 0.32
C LEU A 24 -2.91 6.21 -0.33
N LYS A 25 -4.11 5.98 -0.85
CA LYS A 25 -4.98 7.03 -1.40
C LYS A 25 -5.30 8.11 -0.37
N TRP A 26 -5.63 7.71 0.86
CA TRP A 26 -5.87 8.64 1.96
C TRP A 26 -4.62 9.43 2.35
N LEU A 27 -3.47 8.76 2.47
CA LEU A 27 -2.19 9.39 2.82
C LEU A 27 -1.73 10.39 1.76
N ARG A 28 -1.88 10.05 0.48
CA ARG A 28 -1.53 10.91 -0.66
C ARG A 28 -2.60 11.95 -0.98
N ARG A 29 -3.75 11.91 -0.29
CA ARG A 29 -4.94 12.73 -0.58
C ARG A 29 -5.33 12.64 -2.07
N ALA A 30 -5.13 11.46 -2.65
CA ALA A 30 -5.41 11.20 -4.06
C ALA A 30 -6.92 11.03 -4.28
N GLN A 31 -7.41 11.52 -5.41
CA GLN A 31 -8.82 11.43 -5.79
C GLN A 31 -9.14 10.11 -6.50
N ASN A 32 -8.19 9.57 -7.25
CA ASN A 32 -8.33 8.37 -8.06
C ASN A 32 -7.13 7.42 -7.90
N LEU A 33 -7.34 6.16 -8.27
CA LEU A 33 -6.34 5.10 -8.13
C LEU A 33 -5.10 5.36 -8.98
N GLU A 34 -5.27 5.90 -10.18
CA GLU A 34 -4.17 6.17 -11.13
C GLU A 34 -3.08 7.08 -10.54
N GLN A 35 -3.45 7.98 -9.61
CA GLN A 35 -2.48 8.85 -8.94
C GLN A 35 -1.56 8.10 -7.97
N ILE A 36 -2.01 6.95 -7.45
CA ILE A 36 -1.25 6.12 -6.52
C ILE A 36 -0.75 4.82 -7.15
N GLU A 37 -1.26 4.39 -8.31
CA GLU A 37 -0.83 3.18 -9.01
C GLU A 37 0.70 3.05 -9.18
N PRO A 38 1.44 4.07 -9.63
CA PRO A 38 2.89 3.92 -9.78
C PRO A 38 3.57 3.66 -8.44
N GLU A 39 3.14 4.34 -7.37
CA GLU A 39 3.69 4.14 -6.04
C GLU A 39 3.27 2.80 -5.43
N LEU A 40 2.00 2.42 -5.56
CA LEU A 40 1.45 1.16 -5.08
C LEU A 40 2.17 -0.03 -5.73
N THR A 41 2.43 0.05 -7.03
CA THR A 41 3.16 -0.98 -7.78
C THR A 41 4.60 -1.13 -7.28
N ILE A 42 5.29 -0.01 -7.02
CA ILE A 42 6.65 -0.04 -6.46
C ILE A 42 6.63 -0.65 -5.06
N MET A 43 5.68 -0.24 -4.21
CA MET A 43 5.53 -0.78 -2.86
C MET A 43 5.26 -2.28 -2.87
N GLN A 44 4.34 -2.75 -3.71
CA GLN A 44 4.04 -4.18 -3.89
C GLN A 44 5.26 -4.97 -4.36
N SER A 45 6.04 -4.41 -5.29
CA SER A 45 7.25 -5.04 -5.80
C SER A 45 8.29 -5.18 -4.68
N ASN A 46 8.51 -4.13 -3.89
CA ASN A 46 9.43 -4.15 -2.77
C ASN A 46 9.03 -5.15 -1.69
N VAL A 47 7.74 -5.23 -1.35
CA VAL A 47 7.25 -6.19 -0.35
C VAL A 47 7.48 -7.63 -0.83
N LYS A 48 7.17 -7.92 -2.09
CA LYS A 48 7.41 -9.25 -2.69
C LYS A 48 8.90 -9.61 -2.73
N ASP A 49 9.78 -8.65 -2.98
CA ASP A 49 11.22 -8.86 -3.01
C ASP A 49 11.81 -9.09 -1.60
N GLN A 50 11.25 -8.40 -0.58
CA GLN A 50 11.60 -8.60 0.83
C GLN A 50 11.19 -9.98 1.33
N GLU A 51 10.00 -10.47 0.97
CA GLU A 51 9.55 -11.83 1.34
C GLU A 51 10.45 -12.92 0.74
N ARG A 52 11.03 -12.67 -0.45
CA ARG A 52 11.89 -13.60 -1.17
C ARG A 52 13.36 -13.56 -0.76
N SER A 53 13.79 -12.50 -0.08
CA SER A 53 15.16 -12.31 0.41
C SER A 53 15.36 -12.82 1.85
N GLY A 54 14.29 -13.29 2.49
CA GLY A 54 14.30 -13.83 3.85
C GLY A 54 14.41 -15.36 3.95
N GLU A 55 14.70 -16.05 2.84
CA GLU A 55 14.87 -17.52 2.76
C GLU A 55 16.34 -17.96 2.83
#